data_AF-A0A841TCR2-F1
#
_entry.id   AF-A0A841TCR2-F1
#
_cell.length_a   1.000
_cell.length_b   1.000
_cell.length_c   1.000
_cell.angle_alpha   90.00
_cell.angle_beta   90.00
_cell.angle_gamma   90.00
#
_symmetry.space_group_name_H-M   'P 1'
#
loop_
_entity.id
_entity.type
_entity.pdbx_description
1 polymer ?
#
loop_
_entity_poly.entity_id
_entity_poly.type
_entity_poly.pdbx_seq_one_letter_code
_entity_poly.pdbx_strand_id
1 'polypeptide(L)'
;MRTGQPKHEAQLPNLRSIRRACGLELYRTAKRLKQYIPAELVQQAEEIYVKRVVGNLLWIHENRSNRKKLADWWEDELSEEIAALWNVDRESLADAFRKAFGG
;
A
#
# COMPACT_ATOMS: atom_id res chain seq x y z
N MET A 1 34.60 1.73 20.20
CA MET A 1 33.39 0.97 20.58
C MET A 1 32.18 1.71 20.01
N ARG A 2 31.40 1.10 19.11
CA ARG A 2 30.10 1.68 18.69
C ARG A 2 29.08 1.34 19.77
N THR A 3 28.75 2.34 20.57
CA THR A 3 27.72 2.31 21.60
C THR A 3 26.36 1.93 20.98
N GLY A 4 25.61 1.10 21.72
CA GLY A 4 24.41 0.41 21.25
C GLY A 4 23.33 1.34 20.69
N GLN A 5 23.09 1.22 19.39
CA GLN A 5 21.83 1.62 18.80
C GLN A 5 20.81 0.51 19.13
N PRO A 6 19.64 0.82 19.70
CA PRO A 6 18.60 -0.18 19.89
C PRO A 6 18.25 -0.79 18.53
N LYS A 7 18.58 -2.06 18.34
CA LYS A 7 18.46 -2.82 17.09
C LYS A 7 17.00 -2.99 16.61
N HIS A 8 16.02 -2.48 17.37
CA HIS A 8 14.62 -2.87 17.27
C HIS A 8 13.63 -1.71 17.07
N GLU A 9 14.04 -0.45 17.16
CA GLU A 9 13.17 0.68 16.80
C GLU A 9 13.44 1.06 15.34
N ALA A 10 12.56 0.60 14.45
CA ALA A 10 12.63 1.05 13.07
C ALA A 10 12.26 2.52 13.01
N GLN A 11 13.03 3.29 12.24
CA GLN A 11 12.69 4.68 11.98
C GLN A 11 11.42 4.75 11.13
N LEU A 12 10.65 5.83 11.29
CA LEU A 12 9.54 6.12 10.41
C LEU A 12 10.05 6.23 8.95
N PRO A 13 9.33 5.64 7.98
CA PRO A 13 9.73 5.74 6.59
C PRO A 13 9.60 7.20 6.10
N ASN A 14 10.51 7.62 5.23
CA ASN A 14 10.39 8.90 4.55
C ASN A 14 9.36 8.82 3.40
N LEU A 15 8.92 9.98 2.91
CA LEU A 15 7.91 10.09 1.85
C LEU A 15 8.30 9.39 0.54
N ARG A 16 9.60 9.40 0.18
CA ARG A 16 10.09 8.72 -1.02
C ARG A 16 9.93 7.20 -0.90
N SER A 17 10.27 6.64 0.26
CA SER A 17 10.10 5.22 0.55
C SER A 17 8.63 4.82 0.55
N ILE A 18 7.75 5.66 1.10
CA ILE A 18 6.29 5.43 1.09
C ILE A 18 5.76 5.37 -0.34
N ARG A 19 6.06 6.39 -1.17
CA ARG A 19 5.65 6.42 -2.59
C ARG A 19 6.11 5.17 -3.35
N ARG A 20 7.39 4.82 -3.21
CA ARG A 20 7.95 3.63 -3.85
C ARG A 20 7.22 2.34 -3.44
N ALA A 21 6.90 2.19 -2.15
CA ALA A 21 6.18 1.01 -1.67
C ALA A 21 4.75 0.95 -2.25
N CYS A 22 4.00 2.05 -2.15
CA CYS A 22 2.63 2.16 -2.67
C CYS A 22 2.58 1.86 -4.19
N GLY A 23 3.47 2.47 -4.97
CA GLY A 23 3.53 2.25 -6.42
C GLY A 23 3.88 0.81 -6.80
N LEU A 24 4.80 0.15 -6.07
CA LEU A 24 5.13 -1.26 -6.32
C LEU A 24 3.98 -2.20 -5.97
N GLU A 25 3.26 -1.92 -4.87
CA GLU A 25 2.09 -2.69 -4.47
C GLU A 25 0.95 -2.56 -5.48
N LEU A 26 0.63 -1.34 -5.94
CA LEU A 26 -0.38 -1.10 -6.97
C LEU A 26 0.01 -1.74 -8.31
N TYR A 27 1.28 -1.61 -8.73
CA TYR A 27 1.77 -2.26 -9.96
C TYR A 27 1.58 -3.79 -9.92
N ARG A 28 1.96 -4.43 -8.81
CA ARG A 28 1.78 -5.88 -8.64
C ARG A 28 0.31 -6.27 -8.60
N THR A 29 -0.53 -5.45 -7.96
CA THR A 29 -1.98 -5.64 -7.89
C THR A 29 -2.61 -5.58 -9.28
N ALA A 30 -2.33 -4.53 -10.06
CA ALA A 30 -2.79 -4.39 -11.44
C ALA A 30 -2.35 -5.57 -12.32
N LYS A 31 -1.08 -6.00 -12.18
CA LYS A 31 -0.56 -7.17 -12.90
C LYS A 31 -1.31 -8.46 -12.53
N ARG A 32 -1.71 -8.63 -11.26
CA ARG A 32 -2.49 -9.79 -10.80
C ARG A 32 -3.94 -9.78 -11.29
N LEU A 33 -4.55 -8.60 -11.41
CA LEU A 33 -5.89 -8.43 -11.99
C LEU A 33 -5.94 -8.83 -13.47
N LYS A 34 -4.79 -8.89 -14.16
CA LYS A 34 -4.69 -9.16 -15.61
C LYS A 34 -5.48 -8.16 -16.45
N GLN A 35 -5.66 -6.95 -15.94
CA GLN A 35 -6.32 -5.85 -16.63
C GLN A 35 -5.31 -4.77 -16.96
N TYR A 36 -5.52 -4.13 -18.11
CA TYR A 36 -4.76 -2.94 -18.46
C TYR A 36 -5.35 -1.74 -17.72
N ILE A 37 -4.53 -1.09 -16.90
CA ILE A 37 -4.88 0.14 -16.20
C ILE A 37 -4.03 1.26 -16.78
N PRO A 38 -4.64 2.31 -17.37
CA PRO A 38 -3.92 3.48 -17.86
C PRO A 38 -2.98 4.05 -16.80
N ALA A 39 -1.79 4.49 -17.22
CA ALA A 39 -0.76 4.99 -16.32
C ALA A 39 -1.25 6.17 -15.45
N GLU A 40 -2.10 7.04 -16.01
CA GLU A 40 -2.70 8.16 -15.29
C GLU A 40 -3.60 7.70 -14.13
N LEU A 41 -4.38 6.63 -14.31
CA LEU A 41 -5.23 6.08 -13.26
C LEU A 41 -4.43 5.35 -12.19
N VAL A 42 -3.30 4.72 -12.56
CA VAL A 42 -2.36 4.15 -11.58
C VAL A 42 -1.73 5.26 -10.73
N GLN A 43 -1.34 6.37 -11.36
CA GLN A 43 -0.76 7.52 -10.65
C GLN A 43 -1.76 8.15 -9.70
N GLN A 44 -3.01 8.35 -10.13
CA GLN A 44 -4.09 8.86 -9.25
C GLN A 44 -4.32 7.93 -8.05
N ALA A 45 -4.36 6.60 -8.26
CA ALA A 45 -4.48 5.63 -7.17
C ALA A 45 -3.28 5.68 -6.21
N GLU A 46 -2.06 5.86 -6.73
CA GLU A 46 -0.86 6.01 -5.89
C GLU A 46 -0.94 7.27 -5.02
N GLU A 47 -1.41 8.39 -5.56
CA GLU A 47 -1.58 9.63 -4.80
C GLU A 47 -2.60 9.48 -3.66
N ILE A 48 -3.75 8.85 -3.94
CA ILE A 48 -4.77 8.52 -2.94
C ILE A 48 -4.17 7.63 -1.85
N TYR A 49 -3.48 6.57 -2.25
CA TYR A 49 -2.90 5.60 -1.33
C TYR A 49 -1.81 6.25 -0.45
N VAL A 50 -0.87 6.98 -1.04
CA VAL A 50 0.20 7.68 -0.32
C VAL A 50 -0.38 8.68 0.68
N LYS A 51 -1.40 9.46 0.28
CA LYS A 51 -2.07 10.42 1.17
C LYS A 51 -2.68 9.70 2.37
N ARG A 52 -3.38 8.58 2.16
CA ARG A 52 -4.00 7.77 3.22
C ARG A 52 -2.95 7.16 4.15
N VAL A 53 -1.83 6.68 3.61
CA VAL A 53 -0.69 6.14 4.38
C VAL A 53 -0.04 7.21 5.24
N VAL A 54 0.23 8.39 4.69
CA VAL A 54 0.82 9.50 5.44
C VAL A 54 -0.11 9.96 6.56
N GLY A 55 -1.43 10.02 6.30
CA GLY A 55 -2.43 10.34 7.32
C GLY A 55 -2.50 9.35 8.48
N ASN A 56 -2.15 8.09 8.24
CA ASN A 56 -2.17 6.99 9.21
C ASN A 56 -0.76 6.48 9.57
N LEU A 57 0.28 7.31 9.35
CA LEU A 57 1.68 6.86 9.34
C LEU A 57 2.11 6.17 10.63
N LEU A 58 1.72 6.70 11.78
CA LEU A 58 2.07 6.14 13.10
C LEU A 58 1.47 4.75 13.27
N TRP A 59 0.16 4.61 13.00
CA TRP A 59 -0.54 3.32 13.12
C TRP A 59 0.01 2.29 12.13
N ILE A 60 0.28 2.69 10.88
CA ILE A 60 0.88 1.79 9.87
C ILE A 60 2.26 1.34 10.32
N HIS A 61 3.06 2.26 10.88
CA HIS A 61 4.40 1.95 11.37
C HIS A 61 4.35 0.98 12.56
N GLU A 62 3.43 1.16 13.50
CA GLU A 62 3.22 0.24 14.62
C GLU A 62 2.81 -1.16 14.15
N ASN A 63 2.03 -1.24 13.07
CA ASN A 63 1.52 -2.49 12.52
C ASN A 63 2.36 -3.05 11.35
N ARG A 64 3.56 -2.50 11.09
CA ARG A 64 4.44 -2.84 9.95
C ARG A 64 4.79 -4.32 9.80
N SER A 65 4.77 -5.08 10.89
CA SER A 65 5.04 -6.52 10.91
C SER A 65 3.78 -7.37 10.71
N ASN A 66 2.59 -6.78 10.82
CA ASN A 66 1.32 -7.48 10.69
C ASN A 66 0.71 -7.27 9.30
N ARG A 67 1.19 -8.07 8.34
CA ARG A 67 0.75 -7.98 6.93
C ARG A 67 -0.75 -8.12 6.76
N LYS A 68 -1.38 -9.01 7.52
CA LYS A 68 -2.82 -9.22 7.46
C LYS A 68 -3.57 -7.94 7.84
N LYS A 69 -3.21 -7.35 8.98
CA LYS A 69 -3.85 -6.12 9.48
C LYS A 69 -3.66 -4.92 8.56
N LEU A 70 -2.50 -4.81 7.91
CA LEU A 70 -2.27 -3.75 6.92
C LEU A 70 -3.08 -3.97 5.63
N ALA A 71 -3.21 -5.22 5.18
CA ALA A 71 -4.03 -5.53 4.01
C ALA A 71 -5.53 -5.38 4.30
N ASP A 72 -5.99 -5.74 5.50
CA ASP A 72 -7.35 -5.48 5.98
C ASP A 72 -7.64 -3.97 5.97
N TRP A 73 -6.74 -3.18 6.57
CA TRP A 73 -6.86 -1.71 6.56
C TRP A 73 -6.89 -1.13 5.15
N TRP A 74 -6.07 -1.64 4.23
CA TRP A 74 -6.10 -1.19 2.84
C TRP A 74 -7.45 -1.49 2.18
N GLU A 75 -7.99 -2.68 2.41
CA GLU A 75 -9.30 -3.07 1.88
C GLU A 75 -10.41 -2.16 2.42
N ASP A 76 -10.38 -1.84 3.71
CA ASP A 76 -11.38 -0.98 4.34
C ASP A 76 -11.30 0.48 3.87
N GLU A 77 -10.09 1.04 3.76
CA GLU A 77 -9.89 2.47 3.52
C GLU A 77 -9.78 2.88 2.05
N LEU A 78 -9.34 1.96 1.18
CA LEU A 78 -8.86 2.31 -0.16
C LEU A 78 -9.52 1.49 -1.28
N SER A 79 -9.93 0.24 -1.02
CA SER A 79 -10.37 -0.64 -2.10
C SER A 79 -11.56 -0.10 -2.88
N GLU A 80 -12.53 0.53 -2.21
CA GLU A 80 -13.73 1.07 -2.87
C GLU A 80 -13.39 2.24 -3.80
N GLU A 81 -12.61 3.20 -3.31
CA GLU A 81 -12.19 4.39 -4.08
C GLU A 81 -11.32 4.00 -5.28
N ILE A 82 -10.37 3.07 -5.09
CA ILE A 82 -9.50 2.60 -6.17
C ILE A 82 -10.26 1.70 -7.15
N ALA A 83 -11.19 0.87 -6.68
CA ALA A 83 -12.04 0.05 -7.56
C ALA A 83 -12.89 0.91 -8.48
N ALA A 84 -13.51 1.97 -7.95
CA ALA A 84 -14.26 2.94 -8.74
C ALA A 84 -13.37 3.67 -9.75
N LEU A 85 -12.17 4.12 -9.32
CA LEU A 85 -11.22 4.81 -10.19
C LEU A 85 -10.74 3.94 -11.36
N TRP A 86 -10.45 2.66 -11.09
CA TRP A 86 -9.98 1.72 -12.12
C TRP A 86 -11.13 1.04 -12.87
N ASN A 87 -12.37 1.24 -12.44
CA ASN A 87 -13.56 0.57 -12.95
C ASN A 87 -13.42 -0.96 -12.91
N VAL A 88 -13.04 -1.49 -11.75
CA VAL A 88 -12.83 -2.92 -11.50
C VAL A 88 -13.72 -3.41 -10.37
N ASP A 89 -13.92 -4.72 -10.29
CA ASP A 89 -14.60 -5.34 -9.16
C ASP A 89 -13.78 -5.18 -7.87
N ARG A 90 -14.43 -4.72 -6.80
CA ARG A 90 -13.79 -4.41 -5.51
C ARG A 90 -13.23 -5.67 -4.85
N GLU A 91 -13.98 -6.77 -4.87
CA GLU A 91 -13.53 -8.02 -4.23
C GLU A 91 -12.30 -8.60 -4.95
N SER A 92 -12.32 -8.57 -6.28
CA SER A 92 -11.20 -8.95 -7.14
C SER A 92 -9.97 -8.09 -6.88
N LEU A 93 -10.16 -6.77 -6.72
CA LEU A 93 -9.09 -5.84 -6.37
C LEU A 93 -8.49 -6.14 -4.98
N ALA A 94 -9.33 -6.35 -3.98
CA ALA A 94 -8.90 -6.67 -2.62
C ALA A 94 -8.12 -8.00 -2.56
N ASP A 95 -8.61 -9.05 -3.23
CA ASP A 95 -7.92 -10.33 -3.33
C ASP A 95 -6.58 -10.21 -4.08
N ALA A 96 -6.55 -9.48 -5.20
CA ALA A 96 -5.33 -9.22 -5.93
C ALA A 96 -4.30 -8.45 -5.09
N PHE A 97 -4.75 -7.44 -4.33
CA PHE A 97 -3.90 -6.66 -3.44
C PHE A 97 -3.33 -7.53 -2.31
N ARG A 98 -4.17 -8.28 -1.59
CA ARG A 98 -3.75 -9.21 -0.53
C ARG A 98 -2.68 -10.20 -1.01
N LYS A 99 -2.81 -10.71 -2.24
CA LYS A 99 -1.83 -11.61 -2.87
C LYS A 99 -0.54 -10.91 -3.30
N ALA A 100 -0.57 -9.61 -3.58
CA ALA A 100 0.59 -8.81 -3.97
C ALA A 100 1.34 -8.19 -2.77
N PHE A 101 0.63 -8.00 -1.66
CA PHE A 101 1.11 -7.23 -0.52
C PHE A 101 2.27 -7.92 0.19
N GLY A 102 3.40 -7.22 0.31
CA GLY A 102 4.60 -7.72 0.99
C GLY A 102 5.56 -8.59 0.17
N GLY A 103 5.37 -8.73 -1.16
CA GLY A 103 6.28 -9.51 -2.02
C GLY A 103 5.66 -10.78 -2.53
#